data_AF-A0A1Q3XD27-F1
#
_entry.id   AF-A0A1Q3XD27-F1
#
_cell.length_a   1.000
_cell.length_b   1.000
_cell.length_c   1.000
_cell.angle_alpha   90.00
_cell.angle_beta   90.00
_cell.angle_gamma   90.00
#
_symmetry.space_group_name_H-M   'P 1'
#
loop_
_entity.id
_entity.type
_entity.pdbx_description
1 polymer ?
#
loop_
_entity_poly.entity_id
_entity_poly.type
_entity_poly.pdbx_seq_one_letter_code
_entity_poly.pdbx_strand_id
1 'polypeptide(L)'
;MAVQFLPQISAAALKEKQASPDIDDLYELLVTPLHEELYKRQTFDFFDELTPGQQLLISYDYVRAQVEQGGFIQLIQNGYIGLLPSMPAWLQVVGAHEMAQLLDNVLKIYVQHRDILGKERTVEEFALLYNEFKELEQSDADFMRLNEPTVKLITGYAMHHPEEFAEVI
;
A
#
# COMPACT_ATOMS: atom_id res chain seq x y z
N MET A 1 0.63 -24.73 13.08
CA MET A 1 0.70 -23.27 13.23
C MET A 1 1.24 -22.76 11.92
N ALA A 2 0.58 -21.79 11.27
CA ALA A 2 1.17 -21.16 10.09
C ALA A 2 2.49 -20.51 10.51
N VAL A 3 3.53 -20.65 9.69
CA VAL A 3 4.79 -19.94 9.92
C VAL A 3 4.52 -18.47 9.65
N GLN A 4 4.78 -17.61 10.63
CA GLN A 4 4.64 -16.17 10.48
C GLN A 4 6.03 -15.58 10.25
N PHE A 5 6.20 -14.81 9.17
CA PHE A 5 7.45 -14.11 8.91
C PHE A 5 7.54 -12.84 9.75
N LEU A 6 8.55 -12.75 10.60
CA LEU A 6 8.86 -11.55 11.37
C LEU A 6 10.31 -11.15 11.10
N PRO A 7 10.57 -10.00 10.44
CA PRO A 7 11.92 -9.49 10.30
C PRO A 7 12.50 -9.10 11.65
N GLN A 8 13.81 -9.24 11.80
CA GLN A 8 14.51 -8.82 13.01
C GLN A 8 14.89 -7.34 12.92
N ILE A 9 14.41 -6.54 13.87
CA ILE A 9 14.68 -5.11 13.94
C ILE A 9 15.23 -4.79 15.32
N SER A 10 16.39 -4.11 15.39
CA SER A 10 16.95 -3.73 16.69
C SER A 10 16.08 -2.67 17.39
N ALA A 11 15.93 -2.78 18.70
CA ALA A 11 15.23 -1.77 19.50
C ALA A 11 15.82 -0.35 19.32
N ALA A 12 17.13 -0.26 19.09
CA ALA A 12 17.82 1.00 18.83
C ALA A 12 17.37 1.62 17.50
N ALA A 13 17.35 0.85 16.41
CA ALA A 13 16.91 1.33 15.10
C ALA A 13 15.43 1.76 15.12
N LEU A 14 14.57 0.98 15.78
CA LEU A 14 13.15 1.31 15.90
C LEU A 14 12.94 2.64 16.63
N LYS A 15 13.65 2.84 17.76
CA LYS A 15 13.58 4.09 18.54
C LYS A 15 14.15 5.29 17.77
N GLU A 16 15.23 5.09 17.03
CA GLU A 16 15.83 6.14 16.19
C GLU A 16 14.85 6.57 15.09
N LYS A 17 14.31 5.63 14.33
CA LYS A 17 13.40 5.92 13.22
C LYS A 17 12.05 6.45 13.67
N GLN A 18 11.53 6.00 14.82
CA GLN A 18 10.33 6.57 15.43
C GLN A 18 10.50 8.06 15.81
N ALA A 19 11.70 8.49 16.17
CA ALA A 19 11.99 9.87 16.54
C ALA A 19 12.27 10.78 15.32
N SER A 20 12.32 10.22 14.11
CA SER A 20 12.57 10.98 12.90
C SER A 20 11.38 11.90 12.57
N PRO A 21 11.63 13.15 12.13
CA PRO A 21 10.58 13.99 11.58
C PRO A 21 10.14 13.56 10.17
N ASP A 22 10.93 12.71 9.50
CA ASP A 22 10.57 12.15 8.20
C ASP A 22 9.60 10.97 8.40
N ILE A 23 8.45 11.05 7.75
CA ILE A 23 7.41 10.02 7.85
C ILE A 23 7.85 8.71 7.21
N ASP A 24 8.75 8.78 6.22
CA ASP A 24 9.18 7.63 5.45
C ASP A 24 10.26 6.83 6.20
N ASP A 25 10.99 7.44 7.14
CA ASP A 25 12.08 6.78 7.87
C ASP A 25 11.64 5.52 8.63
N LEU A 26 10.53 5.61 9.39
CA LEU A 26 9.97 4.46 10.11
C LEU A 26 9.23 3.51 9.15
N TYR A 27 8.57 4.06 8.13
CA TYR A 27 7.86 3.27 7.14
C TYR A 27 8.82 2.37 6.35
N GLU A 28 9.93 2.92 5.87
CA GLU A 28 11.00 2.23 5.16
C GLU A 28 11.66 1.15 6.01
N LEU A 29 11.94 1.44 7.29
CA LEU A 29 12.50 0.46 8.23
C LEU A 29 11.61 -0.79 8.33
N LEU A 30 10.29 -0.61 8.33
CA LEU A 30 9.33 -1.70 8.49
C LEU A 30 9.07 -2.45 7.16
N VAL A 31 9.03 -1.74 6.03
CA VAL A 31 8.64 -2.35 4.74
C VAL A 31 9.81 -2.97 3.98
N THR A 32 11.03 -2.44 4.14
CA THR A 32 12.22 -2.91 3.40
C THR A 32 12.46 -4.41 3.56
N PRO A 33 12.41 -4.99 4.78
CA PRO A 33 12.63 -6.43 4.95
C PRO A 33 11.55 -7.30 4.27
N LEU A 34 10.33 -6.78 4.12
CA LEU A 34 9.25 -7.49 3.43
C LEU A 34 9.53 -7.55 1.93
N HIS A 35 10.00 -6.45 1.34
CA HIS A 35 10.43 -6.42 -0.07
C HIS A 35 11.64 -7.30 -0.34
N GLU A 36 12.64 -7.27 0.55
CA GLU A 36 13.83 -8.12 0.44
C GLU A 36 13.47 -9.61 0.44
N GLU A 37 12.58 -10.03 1.35
CA GLU A 37 12.16 -11.42 1.43
C GLU A 37 11.27 -11.82 0.25
N LEU A 38 10.36 -10.94 -0.20
CA LEU A 38 9.56 -11.16 -1.41
C LEU A 38 10.47 -11.32 -2.65
N TYR A 39 11.49 -10.45 -2.80
CA TYR A 39 12.46 -10.51 -3.89
C TYR A 39 13.27 -11.81 -3.88
N LYS A 40 13.72 -12.23 -2.69
CA LYS A 40 14.48 -13.47 -2.50
C LYS A 40 13.66 -14.72 -2.81
N ARG A 41 12.38 -14.74 -2.43
CA ARG A 41 11.48 -15.89 -2.62
C ARG A 41 10.92 -15.98 -4.04
N GLN A 42 10.72 -14.85 -4.71
CA GLN A 42 10.13 -14.76 -6.04
C GLN A 42 8.75 -15.45 -6.16
N THR A 43 8.00 -15.52 -5.05
CA THR A 43 6.64 -16.09 -5.00
C THR A 43 5.72 -15.25 -4.12
N PHE A 44 4.45 -15.16 -4.51
CA PHE A 44 3.39 -14.52 -3.73
C PHE A 44 2.88 -15.40 -2.58
N ASP A 45 3.25 -16.68 -2.51
CA ASP A 45 2.93 -17.55 -1.36
C ASP A 45 3.48 -16.95 -0.04
N PHE A 46 4.49 -16.09 -0.13
CA PHE A 46 5.00 -15.31 1.00
C PHE A 46 3.94 -14.48 1.72
N PHE A 47 2.92 -13.97 1.01
CA PHE A 47 1.85 -13.19 1.63
C PHE A 47 1.05 -13.99 2.66
N ASP A 48 0.97 -15.32 2.52
CA ASP A 48 0.27 -16.19 3.49
C ASP A 48 1.02 -16.31 4.83
N GLU A 49 2.29 -15.92 4.88
CA GLU A 49 3.12 -15.88 6.10
C GLU A 49 3.12 -14.50 6.77
N LEU A 50 2.50 -13.50 6.14
CA LEU A 50 2.44 -12.13 6.64
C LEU A 50 1.24 -11.89 7.56
N THR A 51 1.41 -11.04 8.57
CA THR A 51 0.28 -10.50 9.33
C THR A 51 -0.57 -9.57 8.46
N PRO A 52 -1.84 -9.30 8.84
CA PRO A 52 -2.63 -8.26 8.19
C PRO A 52 -1.93 -6.89 8.17
N GLY A 53 -1.20 -6.53 9.24
CA GLY A 53 -0.40 -5.30 9.30
C GLY A 53 0.73 -5.28 8.28
N GLN A 54 1.48 -6.38 8.13
CA GLN A 54 2.53 -6.52 7.12
C GLN A 54 1.97 -6.55 5.69
N GLN A 55 0.85 -7.25 5.47
CA GLN A 55 0.16 -7.27 4.17
C GLN A 55 -0.31 -5.87 3.78
N LEU A 56 -0.87 -5.11 4.72
CA LEU A 56 -1.21 -3.70 4.50
C LEU A 56 0.03 -2.90 4.14
N LEU A 57 1.12 -3.03 4.90
CA LEU A 57 2.33 -2.23 4.72
C LEU A 57 2.97 -2.43 3.33
N ILE A 58 3.27 -3.67 2.96
CA ILE A 58 3.90 -3.96 1.65
C ILE A 58 2.96 -3.62 0.49
N SER A 59 1.66 -3.90 0.63
CA SER A 59 0.71 -3.63 -0.45
C SER A 59 0.49 -2.12 -0.62
N TYR A 60 0.41 -1.36 0.48
CA TYR A 60 0.24 0.09 0.45
C TYR A 60 1.48 0.77 -0.14
N ASP A 61 2.69 0.24 0.09
CA ASP A 61 3.91 0.73 -0.54
C ASP A 61 3.88 0.60 -2.08
N TYR A 62 3.43 -0.54 -2.61
CA TYR A 62 3.20 -0.68 -4.05
C TYR A 62 2.15 0.30 -4.58
N VAL A 63 1.07 0.54 -3.82
CA VAL A 63 0.04 1.52 -4.21
C VAL A 63 0.65 2.92 -4.26
N ARG A 64 1.38 3.35 -3.22
CA ARG A 64 2.09 4.63 -3.20
C ARG A 64 3.00 4.78 -4.42
N ALA A 65 3.85 3.78 -4.68
CA ALA A 65 4.77 3.82 -5.81
C ALA A 65 4.07 4.02 -7.17
N GLN A 66 2.90 3.41 -7.37
CA GLN A 66 2.14 3.58 -8.62
C GLN A 66 1.39 4.92 -8.67
N VAL A 67 0.69 5.27 -7.59
CA VAL A 67 -0.22 6.43 -7.58
C VAL A 67 0.54 7.75 -7.49
N GLU A 68 1.64 7.82 -6.72
CA GLU A 68 2.51 9.00 -6.65
C GLU A 68 3.21 9.30 -7.98
N GLN A 69 3.48 8.27 -8.80
CA GLN A 69 4.14 8.43 -10.10
C GLN A 69 3.16 8.70 -11.25
N GLY A 70 2.01 8.03 -11.27
CA GLY A 70 1.09 8.10 -12.41
C GLY A 70 -0.39 7.89 -12.07
N GLY A 71 -0.77 7.98 -10.80
CA GLY A 71 -2.17 7.86 -10.38
C GLY A 71 -2.76 6.45 -10.47
N PHE A 72 -4.05 6.34 -10.16
CA PHE A 72 -4.79 5.09 -10.15
C PHE A 72 -4.93 4.45 -11.53
N ILE A 73 -4.92 5.25 -12.61
CA ILE A 73 -4.91 4.71 -13.98
C ILE A 73 -3.64 3.89 -14.23
N GLN A 74 -2.47 4.40 -13.82
CA GLN A 74 -1.22 3.65 -13.91
C GLN A 74 -1.25 2.39 -13.04
N LEU A 75 -1.72 2.50 -11.79
CA LEU A 75 -1.88 1.36 -10.90
C LEU A 75 -2.72 0.24 -11.53
N ILE A 76 -3.85 0.58 -12.14
CA ILE A 76 -4.74 -0.38 -12.77
C ILE A 76 -4.11 -1.02 -14.01
N GLN A 77 -3.52 -0.21 -14.89
CA GLN A 77 -2.93 -0.68 -16.15
C GLN A 77 -1.67 -1.53 -15.92
N ASN A 78 -0.92 -1.26 -14.85
CA ASN A 78 0.20 -2.08 -14.42
C ASN A 78 -0.21 -3.35 -13.65
N GLY A 79 -1.52 -3.60 -13.49
CA GLY A 79 -2.05 -4.83 -12.88
C GLY A 79 -2.09 -4.85 -11.36
N TYR A 80 -1.80 -3.73 -10.68
CA TYR A 80 -1.76 -3.65 -9.22
C TYR A 80 -3.13 -3.49 -8.55
N ILE A 81 -4.21 -3.41 -9.34
CA ILE A 81 -5.59 -3.29 -8.82
C ILE A 81 -5.98 -4.45 -7.89
N GLY A 82 -5.35 -5.61 -8.06
CA GLY A 82 -5.55 -6.79 -7.21
C GLY A 82 -5.09 -6.62 -5.76
N LEU A 83 -4.29 -5.60 -5.45
CA LEU A 83 -3.87 -5.30 -4.07
C LEU A 83 -4.97 -4.59 -3.25
N LEU A 84 -5.87 -3.85 -3.91
CA LEU A 84 -6.83 -2.99 -3.22
C LEU A 84 -7.95 -3.69 -2.45
N PRO A 85 -8.51 -4.86 -2.85
CA PRO A 85 -9.75 -5.38 -2.26
C PRO A 85 -9.76 -5.55 -0.74
N SER A 86 -8.63 -5.95 -0.15
CA SER A 86 -8.52 -6.16 1.30
C SER A 86 -8.11 -4.89 2.07
N MET A 87 -7.51 -3.91 1.40
CA MET A 87 -6.96 -2.71 2.05
C MET A 87 -8.00 -1.88 2.79
N PRO A 88 -9.23 -1.62 2.28
CA PRO A 88 -10.21 -0.87 3.05
C PRO A 88 -10.44 -1.46 4.44
N ALA A 89 -10.48 -2.78 4.59
CA ALA A 89 -10.66 -3.42 5.89
C ALA A 89 -9.42 -3.22 6.80
N TRP A 90 -8.21 -3.40 6.28
CA TRP A 90 -6.98 -3.18 7.05
C TRP A 90 -6.79 -1.71 7.45
N LEU A 91 -7.10 -0.78 6.54
CA LEU A 91 -7.04 0.66 6.79
C LEU A 91 -8.03 1.10 7.88
N GLN A 92 -9.19 0.45 7.98
CA GLN A 92 -10.13 0.69 9.09
C GLN A 92 -9.55 0.27 10.44
N VAL A 93 -8.78 -0.83 10.49
CA VAL A 93 -8.13 -1.31 11.72
C VAL A 93 -7.09 -0.32 12.23
N VAL A 94 -6.30 0.28 11.33
CA VAL A 94 -5.29 1.29 11.70
C VAL A 94 -5.86 2.72 11.84
N GLY A 95 -7.17 2.90 11.66
CA GLY A 95 -7.85 4.20 11.80
C GLY A 95 -7.77 5.13 10.59
N ALA A 96 -7.26 4.66 9.44
CA ALA A 96 -7.16 5.41 8.19
C ALA A 96 -8.48 5.38 7.38
N HIS A 97 -9.57 5.83 8.00
CA HIS A 97 -10.93 5.73 7.45
C HIS A 97 -11.14 6.46 6.12
N GLU A 98 -10.55 7.65 5.96
CA GLU A 98 -10.66 8.43 4.71
C GLU A 98 -9.96 7.73 3.54
N MET A 99 -8.76 7.20 3.75
CA MET A 99 -8.05 6.41 2.74
C MET A 99 -8.81 5.12 2.41
N ALA A 100 -9.36 4.44 3.43
CA ALA A 100 -10.19 3.25 3.20
C ALA A 100 -11.38 3.57 2.28
N GLN A 101 -12.07 4.69 2.51
CA GLN A 101 -13.18 5.12 1.68
C GLN A 101 -12.75 5.52 0.27
N LEU A 102 -11.59 6.17 0.13
CA LEU A 102 -11.01 6.51 -1.16
C LEU A 102 -10.75 5.24 -1.99
N LEU A 103 -10.06 4.25 -1.43
CA LEU A 103 -9.74 3.01 -2.15
C LEU A 103 -11.00 2.19 -2.49
N ASP A 104 -12.01 2.19 -1.61
CA ASP A 104 -13.31 1.59 -1.90
C ASP A 104 -14.01 2.27 -3.11
N ASN A 105 -13.91 3.60 -3.23
CA ASN A 105 -14.45 4.33 -4.37
C ASN A 105 -13.69 4.02 -5.68
N VAL A 106 -12.36 3.93 -5.63
CA VAL A 106 -11.54 3.52 -6.78
C VAL A 106 -11.91 2.11 -7.25
N LEU A 107 -12.10 1.17 -6.31
CA LEU A 107 -12.55 -0.19 -6.62
C LEU A 107 -13.93 -0.20 -7.31
N LYS A 108 -14.88 0.64 -6.86
CA LYS A 108 -16.20 0.76 -7.50
C LYS A 108 -16.08 1.25 -8.94
N ILE A 109 -15.28 2.29 -9.18
CA ILE A 109 -15.00 2.83 -10.52
C ILE A 109 -14.40 1.72 -11.40
N TYR A 110 -13.38 1.02 -10.90
CA TYR A 110 -12.75 -0.08 -11.64
C TYR A 110 -13.75 -1.18 -12.00
N VAL A 111 -14.60 -1.61 -11.06
CA VAL A 111 -15.60 -2.66 -11.31
C VAL A 111 -16.64 -2.21 -12.34
N GLN A 112 -17.11 -0.97 -12.27
CA GLN A 112 -18.08 -0.40 -13.23
C GLN A 112 -17.50 -0.30 -14.64
N HIS A 113 -16.19 -0.08 -14.76
CA HIS A 113 -15.50 0.16 -16.02
C HIS A 113 -14.48 -0.92 -16.37
N ARG A 114 -14.60 -2.12 -15.81
CA ARG A 114 -13.59 -3.19 -15.92
C ARG A 114 -13.28 -3.58 -17.37
N ASP A 115 -14.31 -3.62 -18.21
CA ASP A 115 -14.17 -3.95 -19.65
C ASP A 115 -13.35 -2.92 -20.42
N ILE A 116 -13.20 -1.71 -19.86
CA ILE A 116 -12.39 -0.63 -20.42
C ILE A 116 -11.05 -0.64 -19.68
N LEU A 117 -11.03 -0.42 -18.37
CA LEU A 117 -9.80 -0.21 -17.60
C LEU A 117 -8.91 -1.45 -17.48
N GLY A 118 -9.45 -2.67 -17.65
CA GLY A 118 -8.69 -3.92 -17.54
C GLY A 118 -8.02 -4.42 -18.82
N LYS A 119 -8.13 -3.70 -19.95
CA LYS A 119 -7.53 -4.10 -21.23
C LYS A 119 -6.08 -3.66 -21.34
N GLU A 120 -5.26 -4.50 -21.98
CA GLU A 120 -3.96 -4.10 -22.52
C GLU A 120 -4.14 -3.00 -23.57
N ARG A 121 -3.24 -2.03 -23.58
CA ARG A 121 -3.34 -0.81 -24.39
C ARG A 121 -1.99 -0.38 -24.95
N THR A 122 -2.02 0.38 -26.04
CA THR A 122 -0.85 1.16 -26.46
C THR A 122 -0.64 2.39 -25.58
N VAL A 123 0.52 3.04 -25.69
CA VAL A 123 0.84 4.26 -24.92
C VAL A 123 -0.12 5.40 -25.27
N GLU A 124 -0.53 5.51 -26.54
CA GLU A 124 -1.47 6.53 -26.99
C GLU A 124 -2.87 6.30 -26.39
N GLU A 125 -3.32 5.04 -26.37
CA GLU A 125 -4.61 4.66 -25.76
C GLU A 125 -4.60 4.85 -24.24
N PHE A 126 -3.44 4.64 -23.59
CA PHE A 126 -3.25 4.90 -22.16
C PHE A 126 -3.42 6.39 -21.83
N ALA A 127 -2.81 7.28 -22.61
CA ALA A 127 -2.91 8.72 -22.39
C ALA A 127 -4.35 9.25 -22.51
N LEU A 128 -5.19 8.62 -23.35
CA LEU A 128 -6.60 9.00 -23.50
C LEU A 128 -7.43 8.70 -22.24
N LEU A 129 -7.05 7.72 -21.43
CA LEU A 129 -7.80 7.37 -20.21
C LEU A 129 -7.88 8.51 -19.20
N TYR A 130 -6.83 9.31 -19.07
CA TYR A 130 -6.84 10.46 -18.17
C TYR A 130 -7.86 11.52 -18.57
N ASN A 131 -8.22 11.61 -19.86
CA ASN A 131 -9.28 12.48 -20.33
C ASN A 131 -10.68 11.88 -20.09
N GLU A 132 -10.79 10.55 -20.17
CA GLU A 132 -12.06 9.82 -20.04
C GLU A 132 -12.48 9.63 -18.57
N PHE A 133 -11.53 9.38 -17.67
CA PHE A 133 -11.77 9.04 -16.25
C PHE A 133 -11.37 10.17 -15.31
N LYS A 134 -11.99 11.34 -15.48
CA LYS A 134 -11.73 12.52 -14.61
C LYS A 134 -12.07 12.29 -13.13
N GLU A 135 -12.94 11.33 -12.84
CA GLU A 135 -13.22 10.92 -11.45
C GLU A 135 -12.01 10.27 -10.76
N LEU A 136 -11.10 9.66 -11.53
CA LEU A 136 -9.84 9.15 -11.00
C LEU A 136 -8.81 10.27 -10.77
N GLU A 137 -8.85 11.37 -11.52
CA GLU A 137 -8.01 12.55 -11.26
C GLU A 137 -8.28 13.13 -9.86
N GLN A 138 -9.55 13.25 -9.48
CA GLN A 138 -9.91 13.65 -8.12
C GLN A 138 -9.44 12.63 -7.08
N SER A 139 -9.55 11.34 -7.40
CA SER A 139 -9.07 10.27 -6.52
C SER A 139 -7.55 10.32 -6.31
N ASP A 140 -6.79 10.64 -7.36
CA ASP A 140 -5.33 10.83 -7.30
C ASP A 140 -4.96 12.00 -6.40
N ALA A 141 -5.64 13.14 -6.55
CA ALA A 141 -5.43 14.31 -5.70
C ALA A 141 -5.77 14.02 -4.22
N ASP A 142 -6.87 13.31 -3.97
CA ASP A 142 -7.25 12.87 -2.62
C ASP A 142 -6.24 11.89 -2.04
N PHE A 143 -5.69 10.98 -2.84
CA PHE A 143 -4.61 10.09 -2.40
C PHE A 143 -3.39 10.91 -1.96
N MET A 144 -2.93 11.87 -2.77
CA MET A 144 -1.77 12.70 -2.41
C MET A 144 -1.98 13.45 -1.09
N ARG A 145 -3.19 13.98 -0.87
CA ARG A 145 -3.55 14.67 0.39
C ARG A 145 -3.59 13.71 1.58
N LEU A 146 -4.10 12.49 1.38
CA LEU A 146 -4.33 11.52 2.45
C LEU A 146 -3.12 10.61 2.72
N ASN A 147 -2.11 10.61 1.86
CA ASN A 147 -0.99 9.68 1.96
C ASN A 147 -0.17 9.89 3.24
N GLU A 148 0.31 11.10 3.49
CA GLU A 148 1.07 11.42 4.71
C GLU A 148 0.31 11.07 6.02
N PRO A 149 -0.95 11.49 6.23
CA PRO A 149 -1.67 11.11 7.45
C PRO A 149 -1.93 9.60 7.51
N THR A 150 -2.10 8.91 6.38
CA THR A 150 -2.24 7.44 6.35
C THR A 150 -0.94 6.75 6.77
N VAL A 151 0.22 7.19 6.27
CA VAL A 151 1.54 6.67 6.67
C VAL A 151 1.76 6.84 8.18
N LYS A 152 1.37 7.99 8.74
CA LYS A 152 1.44 8.23 10.20
C LYS A 152 0.54 7.28 11.00
N LEU A 153 -0.64 6.95 10.50
CA LEU A 153 -1.56 6.01 11.14
C LEU A 153 -1.04 4.57 11.06
N ILE A 154 -0.52 4.14 9.91
CA ILE A 154 0.08 2.81 9.72
C ILE A 154 1.29 2.64 10.64
N THR A 155 2.23 3.57 10.61
CA THR A 155 3.45 3.50 11.45
C THR A 155 3.11 3.68 12.93
N GLY A 156 2.16 4.54 13.27
CA GLY A 156 1.62 4.68 14.61
C GLY A 156 1.03 3.37 15.14
N TYR A 157 0.23 2.67 14.33
CA TYR A 157 -0.28 1.35 14.67
C TYR A 157 0.85 0.33 14.89
N ALA A 158 1.83 0.28 13.98
CA ALA A 158 2.98 -0.62 14.10
C ALA A 158 3.77 -0.41 15.40
N MET A 159 3.89 0.83 15.88
CA MET A 159 4.56 1.11 17.16
C MET A 159 3.77 0.65 18.39
N HIS A 160 2.43 0.56 18.29
CA HIS A 160 1.59 0.03 19.36
C HIS A 160 1.45 -1.50 19.30
N HIS A 161 1.77 -2.10 18.15
CA HIS A 161 1.65 -3.53 17.85
C HIS A 161 2.93 -4.09 17.21
N PRO A 162 4.13 -3.87 17.78
CA PRO A 162 5.39 -4.23 17.12
C PRO A 162 5.50 -5.73 16.80
N GLU A 163 4.85 -6.59 17.59
CA GLU A 163 4.79 -8.04 17.39
C GLU A 163 4.11 -8.47 16.09
N GLU A 164 3.31 -7.60 15.47
CA GLU A 164 2.73 -7.87 14.14
C GLU A 164 3.70 -7.58 13.00
N PHE A 165 4.73 -6.77 13.23
CA PHE A 165 5.59 -6.23 12.18
C PHE A 165 7.01 -6.75 12.24
N ALA A 166 7.56 -7.02 13.43
CA ALA A 166 8.95 -7.44 13.62
C ALA A 166 9.20 -8.19 14.93
N GLU A 167 10.26 -9.00 14.94
CA GLU A 167 10.91 -9.47 16.16
C GLU A 167 11.90 -8.39 16.62
N VAL A 168 11.62 -7.74 17.75
CA VAL A 168 12.48 -6.69 18.29
C VAL A 168 13.63 -7.32 19.10
N ILE A 169 14.87 -7.06 18.68
CA ILE A 169 16.11 -7.60 19.27
C ILE A 169 17.01 -6.55 19.94
#